data_AF-A0A9E4FNA8-F1
#
_entry.id   AF-A0A9E4FNA8-F1
#
_cell.length_a   1.000
_cell.length_b   1.000
_cell.length_c   1.000
_cell.angle_alpha   90.00
_cell.angle_beta   90.00
_cell.angle_gamma   90.00
#
_symmetry.space_group_name_H-M   'P 1'
#
loop_
_entity.id
_entity.type
_entity.pdbx_description
1 polymer ?
#
loop_
_entity_poly.entity_id
_entity_poly.type
_entity_poly.pdbx_seq_one_letter_code
_entity_poly.pdbx_strand_id
1 'polypeptide(L)'
;MPLPTATSTVVQPTQEAPSPTPVPTSTDAVTATPSREPIQVVATSNIVVDWAEVIGGDRVEVFGLVAPGSDPHSFVPGAGDVAKVEDADVLLTVGLGL
;
A
#
# COMPACT_ATOMS: atom_id res chain seq x y z
N MET A 1 -54.39 25.65 -17.60
CA MET A 1 -53.23 25.91 -18.49
C MET A 1 -52.15 26.60 -17.66
N PRO A 2 -50.86 26.24 -17.84
CA PRO A 2 -49.78 26.45 -16.87
C PRO A 2 -48.95 27.74 -17.08
N LEU A 3 -48.39 28.24 -15.95
CA LEU A 3 -47.05 28.85 -15.70
C LEU A 3 -46.66 30.15 -16.48
N PRO A 4 -45.75 31.02 -15.97
CA PRO A 4 -44.59 30.67 -15.14
C PRO A 4 -44.17 31.58 -13.97
N THR A 5 -43.36 30.94 -13.13
CA THR A 5 -42.42 31.38 -12.08
C THR A 5 -41.67 32.68 -12.38
N ALA A 6 -41.65 33.60 -11.41
CA ALA A 6 -40.72 34.73 -11.40
C ALA A 6 -39.43 34.32 -10.65
N THR A 7 -38.38 34.03 -11.42
CA THR A 7 -37.01 33.89 -10.94
C THR A 7 -36.46 35.27 -10.57
N SER A 8 -36.13 35.49 -9.31
CA SER A 8 -35.47 36.71 -8.85
C SER A 8 -33.95 36.54 -8.97
N THR A 9 -33.35 37.20 -9.95
CA THR A 9 -31.90 37.30 -10.13
C THR A 9 -31.38 38.46 -9.28
N VAL A 10 -30.67 38.14 -8.19
CA VAL A 10 -29.81 39.09 -7.49
C VAL A 10 -28.50 39.22 -8.28
N VAL A 11 -28.30 40.38 -8.89
CA VAL A 11 -27.02 40.80 -9.49
C VAL A 11 -26.14 41.31 -8.34
N GLN A 12 -25.07 40.59 -8.00
CA GLN A 12 -24.07 41.07 -7.05
C GLN A 12 -23.14 42.11 -7.72
N PRO A 13 -22.70 43.16 -7.00
CA PRO A 13 -21.71 44.11 -7.49
C PRO A 13 -20.32 43.48 -7.56
N THR A 14 -19.58 43.78 -8.64
CA THR A 14 -18.17 43.45 -8.83
C THR A 14 -17.33 44.07 -7.71
N GLN A 15 -16.74 43.23 -6.84
CA GLN A 15 -15.60 43.62 -6.01
C GLN A 15 -14.31 43.15 -6.69
N GLU A 16 -13.49 44.12 -7.09
CA GLU A 16 -12.12 43.94 -7.52
C GLU A 16 -11.24 43.74 -6.28
N ALA A 17 -10.66 42.55 -6.11
CA ALA A 17 -9.73 42.22 -5.03
C ALA A 17 -8.28 42.55 -5.45
N PRO A 18 -7.43 43.07 -4.55
CA PRO A 18 -6.02 43.36 -4.83
C PRO A 18 -5.22 42.09 -5.13
N SER A 19 -4.28 42.17 -6.08
CA SER A 19 -3.42 41.06 -6.50
C SER A 19 -2.73 40.38 -5.32
N PRO A 20 -2.74 39.04 -5.22
CA PRO A 20 -2.01 38.35 -4.16
C PRO A 20 -0.50 38.52 -4.39
N THR A 21 0.19 39.09 -3.42
CA THR A 21 1.65 39.02 -3.33
C THR A 21 2.07 37.55 -3.32
N PRO A 22 3.02 37.10 -4.16
CA PRO A 22 3.50 35.72 -4.10
C PRO A 22 4.19 35.52 -2.75
N VAL A 23 3.59 34.71 -1.89
CA VAL A 23 4.25 34.15 -0.70
C VAL A 23 5.43 33.32 -1.20
N PRO A 24 6.66 33.50 -0.67
CA PRO A 24 7.76 32.63 -1.03
C PRO A 24 7.41 31.21 -0.61
N THR A 25 7.13 30.35 -1.60
CA THR A 25 7.03 28.90 -1.44
C THR A 25 8.35 28.44 -0.84
N SER A 26 8.34 28.14 0.46
CA SER A 26 9.40 27.34 1.04
C SER A 26 9.23 25.95 0.47
N THR A 27 9.95 25.69 -0.62
CA THR A 27 10.24 24.34 -1.09
C THR A 27 11.04 23.68 0.02
N ASP A 28 10.33 23.05 0.96
CA ASP A 28 10.93 22.03 1.79
C ASP A 28 11.36 20.93 0.81
N ALA A 29 12.66 20.89 0.54
CA ALA A 29 13.25 19.81 -0.21
C ALA A 29 13.00 18.55 0.61
N VAL A 30 11.95 17.82 0.27
CA VAL A 30 11.72 16.46 0.73
C VAL A 30 12.96 15.70 0.33
N THR A 31 13.86 15.52 1.30
CA THR A 31 15.03 14.69 1.14
C THR A 31 14.47 13.29 0.94
N ALA A 32 14.47 12.83 -0.31
CA ALA A 32 14.08 11.47 -0.63
C ALA A 32 15.00 10.55 0.15
N THR A 33 14.44 9.92 1.19
CA THR A 33 15.10 8.83 1.91
C THR A 33 15.53 7.80 0.86
N PRO A 34 16.77 7.29 0.87
CA PRO A 34 17.17 6.26 -0.07
C PRO A 34 16.15 5.12 0.02
N SER A 35 15.54 4.78 -1.11
CA SER A 35 14.65 3.63 -1.22
C SER A 35 15.49 2.39 -0.94
N ARG A 36 15.42 1.88 0.29
CA ARG A 36 15.98 0.57 0.62
C ARG A 36 15.19 -0.47 -0.14
N GLU A 37 15.89 -1.43 -0.75
CA GLU A 37 15.25 -2.61 -1.31
C GLU A 37 14.41 -3.31 -0.22
N PRO A 38 13.18 -3.74 -0.54
CA PRO A 38 12.36 -4.50 0.40
C PRO A 38 13.07 -5.77 0.84
N ILE A 39 12.88 -6.15 2.09
CA ILE A 39 13.39 -7.42 2.62
C ILE A 39 12.54 -8.55 2.04
N GLN A 40 13.18 -9.55 1.44
CA GLN A 40 12.51 -10.72 0.88
C GLN A 40 12.18 -11.71 2.00
N VAL A 41 10.89 -11.89 2.26
CA VAL A 41 10.39 -12.75 3.34
C VAL A 41 9.63 -13.92 2.75
N VAL A 42 9.98 -15.15 3.14
CA VAL A 42 9.18 -16.34 2.85
C VAL A 42 8.43 -16.77 4.10
N ALA A 43 7.14 -17.11 3.99
CA ALA A 43 6.34 -17.59 5.10
C ALA A 43 5.68 -18.94 4.79
N THR A 44 5.67 -19.85 5.77
CA THR A 44 5.10 -21.20 5.62
C THR A 44 3.58 -21.26 5.71
N SER A 45 2.94 -20.22 6.26
CA SER A 45 1.50 -20.16 6.49
C SER A 45 0.92 -18.81 6.08
N ASN A 46 -0.28 -18.84 5.48
CA ASN A 46 -1.02 -17.63 5.06
C ASN A 46 -1.31 -16.66 6.22
N ILE A 47 -1.44 -17.16 7.45
CA ILE A 47 -1.61 -16.29 8.63
C ILE A 47 -0.34 -15.46 8.86
N VAL A 48 0.82 -16.07 8.68
CA VAL A 48 2.11 -15.41 8.89
C VAL A 48 2.42 -14.45 7.73
N VAL A 49 1.95 -14.76 6.51
CA VAL A 49 1.99 -13.83 5.36
C VAL A 49 1.28 -12.53 5.73
N ASP A 50 0.02 -12.61 6.16
CA ASP A 50 -0.79 -11.43 6.53
C ASP A 50 -0.11 -10.59 7.62
N TRP A 51 0.40 -11.23 8.66
CA TRP A 51 1.12 -10.52 9.73
C TRP A 51 2.39 -9.84 9.24
N ALA A 52 3.18 -10.52 8.39
CA ALA A 52 4.42 -9.97 7.86
C ALA A 52 4.14 -8.76 6.95
N GLU A 53 3.12 -8.82 6.10
CA GLU A 53 2.70 -7.70 5.25
C GLU A 53 2.23 -6.52 6.09
N VAL A 54 1.34 -6.75 7.07
CA VAL A 54 0.80 -5.68 7.93
C VAL A 54 1.88 -5.02 8.79
N ILE A 55 2.80 -5.80 9.36
CA ILE A 55 3.86 -5.28 10.25
C ILE A 55 5.00 -4.66 9.43
N GLY A 56 5.37 -5.27 8.32
CA GLY A 56 6.47 -4.84 7.47
C GLY A 56 6.14 -3.61 6.61
N GLY A 57 4.91 -3.53 6.13
CA GLY A 57 4.46 -2.50 5.19
C GLY A 57 5.35 -2.46 3.94
N ASP A 58 5.66 -1.26 3.44
CA ASP A 58 6.46 -1.06 2.21
C ASP A 58 7.94 -1.48 2.33
N ARG A 59 8.35 -2.05 3.47
CA ARG A 59 9.74 -2.47 3.73
C ARG A 59 9.98 -3.95 3.49
N VAL A 60 8.93 -4.72 3.22
CA VAL A 60 9.01 -6.16 3.02
C VAL A 60 8.29 -6.56 1.74
N GLU A 61 8.78 -7.59 1.09
CA GLU A 61 8.08 -8.32 0.05
C GLU A 61 7.91 -9.75 0.57
N VAL A 62 6.65 -10.20 0.72
CA VAL A 62 6.33 -11.47 1.38
C VAL A 62 5.84 -12.49 0.37
N PHE A 63 6.49 -13.64 0.32
CA PHE A 63 6.07 -14.81 -0.45
C PHE A 63 5.53 -15.91 0.47
N GLY A 64 4.28 -16.29 0.29
CA GLY A 64 3.69 -17.46 0.96
C GLY A 64 3.96 -18.75 0.19
N LEU A 65 4.48 -19.79 0.87
CA LEU A 65 4.69 -21.10 0.27
C LEU A 65 3.37 -21.77 -0.15
N VAL A 66 2.34 -21.63 0.69
CA VAL A 66 1.01 -22.16 0.42
C VAL A 66 0.17 -21.09 -0.27
N ALA A 67 -0.40 -21.39 -1.42
CA ALA A 67 -1.24 -20.43 -2.13
C ALA A 67 -2.51 -20.07 -1.32
N PRO A 68 -3.01 -18.82 -1.41
CA PRO A 68 -4.25 -18.42 -0.75
C PRO A 68 -5.42 -19.33 -1.10
N GLY A 69 -6.17 -19.75 -0.08
CA GLY A 69 -7.34 -20.65 -0.23
C GLY A 69 -7.01 -22.12 -0.50
N SER A 70 -5.72 -22.49 -0.56
CA SER A 70 -5.30 -23.90 -0.67
C SER A 70 -5.25 -24.58 0.70
N ASP A 71 -5.37 -25.91 0.72
CA ASP A 71 -5.20 -26.70 1.93
C ASP A 71 -3.70 -26.79 2.31
N PRO A 72 -3.29 -26.28 3.49
CA PRO A 72 -1.89 -26.31 3.91
C PRO A 72 -1.40 -27.73 4.26
N HIS A 73 -2.29 -28.66 4.60
CA HIS A 73 -1.89 -30.01 5.00
C HIS A 73 -1.49 -30.92 3.84
N SER A 74 -1.87 -30.56 2.62
CA SER A 74 -1.51 -31.27 1.39
C SER A 74 -0.41 -30.57 0.59
N PHE A 75 0.15 -29.47 1.12
CA PHE A 75 1.22 -28.74 0.47
C PHE A 75 2.49 -29.59 0.35
N VAL A 76 3.04 -29.67 -0.86
CA VAL A 76 4.32 -30.31 -1.15
C VAL A 76 5.20 -29.29 -1.90
N PRO A 77 6.36 -28.90 -1.36
CA PRO A 77 7.22 -27.92 -2.01
C PRO A 77 7.74 -28.42 -3.36
N GLY A 78 7.65 -27.57 -4.38
CA GLY A 78 8.32 -27.77 -5.66
C GLY A 78 9.72 -27.16 -5.70
N ALA A 79 10.45 -27.40 -6.79
CA ALA A 79 11.79 -26.83 -6.98
C ALA A 79 11.80 -25.30 -6.93
N GLY A 80 10.75 -24.65 -7.46
CA GLY A 80 10.62 -23.19 -7.41
C GLY A 80 10.38 -22.64 -6.00
N ASP A 81 9.77 -23.42 -5.11
CA ASP A 81 9.55 -23.02 -3.73
C ASP A 81 10.86 -23.12 -2.93
N VAL A 82 11.64 -24.17 -3.17
CA VAL A 82 12.98 -24.33 -2.59
C VAL A 82 13.89 -23.18 -3.00
N ALA A 83 13.91 -22.82 -4.30
CA ALA A 83 14.70 -21.69 -4.77
C ALA A 83 14.33 -20.37 -4.07
N LYS A 84 13.03 -20.10 -3.88
CA LYS A 84 12.59 -18.89 -3.16
C LYS A 84 13.01 -18.90 -1.68
N VAL A 85 13.01 -20.06 -1.04
CA VAL A 85 13.50 -20.20 0.34
C VAL A 85 15.01 -19.95 0.41
N GLU A 86 15.77 -20.45 -0.58
CA GLU A 86 17.22 -20.22 -0.66
C GLU A 86 17.56 -18.74 -0.91
N ASP A 87 16.77 -18.04 -1.73
CA ASP A 87 16.98 -16.63 -2.08
C ASP A 87 16.42 -15.65 -1.03
N ALA A 88 15.64 -16.12 -0.05
CA ALA A 88 14.99 -15.26 0.94
C ALA A 88 15.98 -14.70 1.98
N ASP A 89 15.78 -13.44 2.36
CA ASP A 89 16.50 -12.84 3.49
C ASP A 89 16.00 -13.42 4.83
N VAL A 90 14.71 -13.76 4.90
CA VAL A 90 14.05 -14.25 6.12
C VAL A 90 13.03 -15.34 5.79
N LEU A 91 13.08 -16.44 6.53
CA LEU A 91 12.05 -17.48 6.54
C LEU A 91 11.26 -17.42 7.86
N LEU A 92 9.94 -17.26 7.76
CA LEU A 92 9.01 -17.26 8.91
C LEU A 92 8.22 -18.56 8.98
N THR A 93 8.26 -19.20 10.14
CA THR A 93 7.59 -20.49 10.41
C THR A 93 6.79 -20.39 11.72
N VAL A 94 5.69 -21.14 11.84
CA VAL A 94 4.95 -21.25 13.11
C VAL A 94 5.71 -22.12 14.12
N GLY A 95 6.49 -23.09 13.65
CA GLY A 95 7.18 -24.06 14.51
C GLY A 95 6.23 -25.14 15.02
N LEU A 96 6.58 -25.80 16.12
CA LEU A 96 5.79 -26.91 16.71
C LEU A 96 5.49 -28.08 15.73
N GLY A 97 6.30 -28.24 14.68
CA GLY A 97 6.11 -29.24 13.64
C GLY A 97 5.09 -28.86 12.56
N LEU A 98 4.76 -27.56 12.44
CA LEU A 98 3.89 -26.97 11.42
C LEU A 98 4.68 -26.20 10.36
#